data_AF-A0A023AYI7-F1
#
_entry.id   AF-A0A023AYI7-F1
#
_cell.length_a   1.000
_cell.length_b   1.000
_cell.length_c   1.000
_cell.angle_alpha   90.00
_cell.angle_beta   90.00
_cell.angle_gamma   90.00
#
_symmetry.space_group_name_H-M   'P 1'
#
loop_
_entity.id
_entity.type
_entity.pdbx_description
1 polymer ?
#
loop_
_entity_poly.entity_id
_entity_poly.type
_entity_poly.pdbx_seq_one_letter_code
_entity_poly.pdbx_strand_id
1 'polypeptide(L)'
;MRGSCATETEEVSPLLSVLTGFTFDVASPGEQPCASLTTKQVLLDRRLEAPRGCPPPMPDCVRLGFGDGDKITPRLFLTVALQTLDGLMKERGWFQRHHSRTLFSLEQIQVKTNDVKPEVVLDLADVAKYDDFKEEAADETERLRKAQEVFLKLATAGHLDDAGSREWRVIKKIMDALQAPMSYLGDLHNTLLNVYRGYEASGDYKSGVWKGICRPMLNVGGEVEQVMVAPSSKPLCPRCDPGPLVSLPVPGSVTHNVMTNPRSIPNANMFVPAHARVPISEWGVEGPSGEVYTLDGKWPVWDSVQGTWGEEVIRASKMLTAEAEKQGVQVTEYPWTFTWDNTDLDMKFKCDASQEDCGEKVRSVVDKQIKLWRVANLGDLVKSYRLSPQLVKNLEKQAELLGDLARNRDLGDRGWYIGSYAQAYVMLEFDEHGKSSLRSPPSPIA
;
A
#
# COMPACT_ATOMS: atom_id res chain seq x y z
N MET A 1 18.27 -8.24 19.15
CA MET A 1 18.40 -7.01 18.33
C MET A 1 19.68 -7.06 17.52
N ARG A 2 19.59 -7.26 16.20
CA ARG A 2 20.68 -7.02 15.22
C ARG A 2 20.08 -6.23 14.07
N GLY A 3 20.74 -5.13 13.69
CA GLY A 3 20.47 -4.39 12.45
C GLY A 3 19.96 -2.97 12.61
N SER A 4 20.72 -2.12 13.32
CA SER A 4 20.58 -0.66 13.21
C SER A 4 21.23 -0.21 11.91
N CYS A 5 20.44 0.29 10.95
CA CYS A 5 20.87 1.11 9.82
C CYS A 5 19.69 1.99 9.37
N ALA A 6 19.35 2.99 10.19
CA ALA A 6 18.58 4.15 9.73
C ALA A 6 19.58 5.29 9.49
N THR A 7 19.75 5.71 8.23
CA THR A 7 20.58 6.87 7.88
C THR A 7 19.82 8.18 8.12
N GLU A 8 20.55 9.18 8.62
CA GLU A 8 20.13 10.43 9.28
C GLU A 8 19.25 11.46 8.51
N THR A 9 18.28 11.08 7.67
CA THR A 9 17.40 12.11 7.04
C THR A 9 15.91 11.82 6.99
N GLU A 10 15.44 10.73 7.59
CA GLU A 10 14.01 10.44 7.74
C GLU A 10 13.74 10.18 9.23
N GLU A 11 12.71 10.81 9.82
CA GLU A 11 12.20 10.44 11.16
C GLU A 11 11.51 9.08 11.05
N VAL A 12 12.31 8.04 10.86
CA VAL A 12 11.88 6.65 10.84
C VAL A 12 11.62 6.26 12.29
N SER A 13 10.36 5.98 12.65
CA SER A 13 10.03 5.30 13.91
C SER A 13 10.78 3.97 13.94
N PRO A 14 11.83 3.79 14.77
CA PRO A 14 12.62 2.56 14.76
C PRO A 14 11.80 1.40 15.28
N LEU A 15 10.90 1.65 16.23
CA LEU A 15 10.04 0.63 16.80
C LEU A 15 9.07 0.12 15.75
N LEU A 16 8.22 0.97 15.19
CA LEU A 16 7.27 0.48 14.20
C LEU A 16 7.98 -0.04 12.95
N SER A 17 9.06 0.58 12.49
CA SER A 17 9.84 0.05 11.34
C SER A 17 10.43 -1.33 11.59
N VAL A 18 10.73 -1.67 12.86
CA VAL A 18 11.11 -3.03 13.29
C VAL A 18 9.89 -3.95 13.42
N LEU A 19 8.75 -3.47 13.96
CA LEU A 19 7.52 -4.25 14.10
C LEU A 19 6.86 -4.55 12.74
N THR A 20 7.18 -3.75 11.74
CA THR A 20 6.70 -3.88 10.38
C THR A 20 7.75 -4.59 9.53
N GLY A 21 8.97 -4.07 9.40
CA GLY A 21 9.89 -4.45 8.32
C GLY A 21 9.69 -3.59 7.06
N PHE A 22 8.98 -2.46 7.18
CA PHE A 22 8.86 -1.40 6.17
C PHE A 22 9.52 -0.16 6.80
N THR A 23 10.27 0.60 6.01
CA THR A 23 10.53 2.00 6.36
C THR A 23 9.19 2.72 6.33
N PHE A 24 8.73 3.19 7.48
CA PHE A 24 7.51 3.98 7.55
C PHE A 24 7.63 5.16 6.60
N ASP A 25 6.65 5.30 5.71
CA ASP A 25 6.37 6.57 5.05
C ASP A 25 5.74 7.51 6.09
N VAL A 26 6.48 7.79 7.17
CA VAL A 26 6.26 9.01 7.95
C VAL A 26 6.51 10.10 6.94
N ALA A 27 5.50 10.90 6.60
CA ALA A 27 5.70 11.98 5.65
C ALA A 27 6.85 12.84 6.18
N SER A 28 8.00 12.74 5.50
CA SER A 28 9.13 13.61 5.79
C SER A 28 8.60 15.05 5.71
N PRO A 29 8.94 15.95 6.65
CA PRO A 29 8.35 17.29 6.73
C PRO A 29 8.46 18.10 5.42
N GLY A 30 7.53 17.95 4.47
CA GLY A 30 7.61 18.53 3.12
C GLY A 30 7.22 17.60 1.95
N GLU A 31 6.91 16.33 2.20
CA GLU A 31 6.26 15.47 1.20
C GLU A 31 4.86 16.05 0.87
N GLN A 32 4.67 16.51 -0.35
CA GLN A 32 3.48 17.28 -0.70
C GLN A 32 2.27 16.35 -0.90
N PRO A 33 1.07 16.71 -0.39
CA PRO A 33 -0.15 16.00 -0.73
C PRO A 33 -0.40 16.08 -2.23
N CYS A 34 -1.08 15.07 -2.77
CA CYS A 34 -1.18 14.90 -4.21
C CYS A 34 -2.03 16.00 -4.85
N ALA A 35 -1.37 17.05 -5.34
CA ALA A 35 -1.97 18.08 -6.17
C ALA A 35 -2.34 17.57 -7.57
N SER A 36 -1.77 16.42 -7.99
CA SER A 36 -1.92 15.90 -9.36
C SER A 36 -3.15 14.99 -9.56
N LEU A 37 -3.84 14.53 -8.51
CA LEU A 37 -4.91 13.51 -8.65
C LEU A 37 -6.34 14.04 -8.51
N THR A 38 -6.55 15.33 -8.66
CA THR A 38 -7.88 15.98 -8.69
C THR A 38 -8.84 15.36 -9.72
N THR A 39 -8.36 14.59 -10.69
CA THR A 39 -9.14 13.95 -11.77
C THR A 39 -9.64 12.52 -11.49
N LYS A 40 -9.46 11.97 -10.27
CA LYS A 40 -9.98 10.64 -9.85
C LYS A 40 -9.42 9.41 -10.58
N GLN A 41 -8.30 9.50 -11.31
CA GLN A 41 -7.72 8.36 -12.02
C GLN A 41 -6.21 8.28 -11.81
N VAL A 42 -5.74 7.07 -11.48
CA VAL A 42 -4.41 6.85 -10.89
C VAL A 42 -3.30 6.98 -11.91
N LEU A 43 -3.50 6.54 -13.15
CA LEU A 43 -2.56 6.71 -14.27
C LEU A 43 -3.34 6.58 -15.59
N LEU A 44 -4.28 7.50 -15.86
CA LEU A 44 -4.66 7.69 -17.27
C LEU A 44 -3.61 8.55 -17.92
N ASP A 45 -3.40 8.36 -19.21
CA ASP A 45 -2.68 9.31 -20.06
C ASP A 45 -3.30 10.71 -19.90
N ARG A 46 -2.62 11.61 -19.18
CA ARG A 46 -3.13 12.96 -18.86
C ARG A 46 -2.77 14.01 -19.91
N ARG A 47 -2.15 13.59 -21.01
CA ARG A 47 -1.89 14.49 -22.13
C ARG A 47 -3.21 14.93 -22.73
N LEU A 48 -3.30 16.20 -23.09
CA LEU A 48 -4.49 16.78 -23.74
C LEU A 48 -4.71 16.20 -25.13
N GLU A 49 -3.62 15.83 -25.82
CA GLU A 49 -3.65 15.15 -27.10
C GLU A 49 -3.08 13.74 -26.94
N ALA A 50 -3.77 12.76 -27.53
CA ALA A 50 -3.21 11.42 -27.67
C ALA A 50 -1.88 11.51 -28.46
N PRO A 51 -0.86 10.71 -28.11
CA PRO A 51 0.38 10.68 -28.86
C PRO A 51 0.07 10.27 -30.29
N ARG A 52 0.52 11.10 -31.24
CA ARG A 52 0.36 10.84 -32.67
C ARG A 52 1.24 9.65 -33.05
N GLY A 53 0.83 8.92 -34.08
CA GLY A 53 1.67 7.87 -34.63
C GLY A 53 1.85 6.64 -33.75
N CYS A 54 0.88 6.33 -32.88
CA CYS A 54 0.96 5.17 -31.98
C CYS A 54 -0.34 4.37 -32.04
N PRO A 55 -0.29 3.01 -32.11
CA PRO A 55 -1.49 2.18 -32.14
C PRO A 55 -2.31 2.32 -30.85
N PRO A 56 -3.64 2.13 -30.86
CA PRO A 56 -4.45 2.23 -29.65
C PRO A 56 -3.88 1.42 -28.48
N PRO A 57 -4.06 1.85 -27.21
CA PRO A 57 -3.63 1.08 -26.05
C PRO A 57 -4.16 -0.37 -26.10
N MET A 58 -3.40 -1.29 -25.54
CA MET A 58 -3.82 -2.69 -25.40
C MET A 58 -5.13 -2.79 -24.60
N PRO A 59 -5.94 -3.84 -24.81
CA PRO A 59 -7.14 -4.07 -24.01
C PRO A 59 -6.83 -4.02 -22.51
N ASP A 60 -7.70 -3.34 -21.74
CA ASP A 60 -7.57 -3.13 -20.30
C ASP A 60 -6.26 -2.43 -19.86
N CYS A 61 -5.57 -1.76 -20.78
CA CYS A 61 -4.34 -1.03 -20.52
C CYS A 61 -4.47 0.45 -20.88
N VAL A 62 -3.65 1.27 -20.22
CA VAL A 62 -3.53 2.72 -20.43
C VAL A 62 -2.05 3.10 -20.54
N ARG A 63 -1.77 4.14 -21.33
CA ARG A 63 -0.41 4.65 -21.52
C ARG A 63 0.01 5.51 -20.33
N LEU A 64 1.32 5.55 -20.09
CA LEU A 64 1.93 6.49 -19.15
C LEU A 64 2.09 7.86 -19.82
N GLY A 65 1.21 8.80 -19.51
CA GLY A 65 1.26 10.18 -20.01
C GLY A 65 1.14 11.21 -18.89
N PHE A 66 2.04 12.19 -18.89
CA PHE A 66 2.12 13.28 -17.91
C PHE A 66 1.58 14.58 -18.52
N GLY A 67 0.78 15.33 -17.77
CA GLY A 67 0.41 16.71 -18.12
C GLY A 67 1.47 17.72 -17.65
N ASP A 68 1.30 18.99 -18.03
CA ASP A 68 2.28 20.10 -17.84
C ASP A 68 2.71 20.37 -16.39
N GLY A 69 2.00 19.83 -15.40
CA GLY A 69 2.33 19.98 -13.98
C GLY A 69 2.64 18.66 -13.26
N ASP A 70 2.67 17.56 -13.99
CA ASP A 70 2.76 16.23 -13.40
C ASP A 70 4.20 15.84 -13.12
N LYS A 71 4.44 15.27 -11.94
CA LYS A 71 5.77 14.79 -11.56
C LYS A 71 5.73 13.30 -11.26
N ILE A 72 6.59 12.54 -11.93
CA ILE A 72 6.87 11.16 -11.57
C ILE A 72 7.85 11.17 -10.39
N THR A 73 7.49 10.42 -9.37
CA THR A 73 8.38 10.26 -8.23
C THR A 73 9.43 9.15 -8.49
N PRO A 74 10.59 9.16 -7.81
CA PRO A 74 11.65 8.16 -7.98
C PRO A 74 11.18 6.71 -7.80
N ARG A 75 10.38 6.44 -6.75
CA ARG A 75 9.82 5.09 -6.50
C ARG A 75 8.95 4.59 -7.65
N LEU A 76 8.07 5.43 -8.22
CA LEU A 76 7.20 5.04 -9.34
C LEU A 76 8.03 4.77 -10.59
N PHE A 77 8.98 5.67 -10.87
CA PHE A 77 9.89 5.53 -11.98
C PHE A 77 10.64 4.19 -11.91
N LEU A 78 11.29 3.92 -10.78
CA LEU A 78 12.04 2.68 -10.56
C LEU A 78 11.16 1.45 -10.73
N THR A 79 9.91 1.52 -10.29
CA THR A 79 8.95 0.42 -10.41
C THR A 79 8.59 0.13 -11.85
N VAL A 80 8.19 1.17 -12.58
CA VAL A 80 7.87 1.06 -13.99
C VAL A 80 9.07 0.53 -14.77
N ALA A 81 10.26 1.08 -14.50
CA ALA A 81 11.50 0.66 -15.15
C ALA A 81 11.86 -0.80 -14.84
N LEU A 82 11.79 -1.23 -13.58
CA LEU A 82 12.11 -2.60 -13.17
C LEU A 82 11.11 -3.62 -13.73
N GLN A 83 9.81 -3.34 -13.68
CA GLN A 83 8.80 -4.21 -14.30
C GLN A 83 8.92 -4.25 -15.83
N THR A 84 9.28 -3.14 -16.47
CA THR A 84 9.59 -3.10 -17.90
C THR A 84 10.78 -3.99 -18.22
N LEU A 85 11.87 -3.89 -17.47
CA LEU A 85 13.06 -4.74 -17.66
C LEU A 85 12.75 -6.22 -17.44
N ASP A 86 11.94 -6.55 -16.43
CA ASP A 86 11.44 -7.91 -16.24
C ASP A 86 10.68 -8.42 -17.47
N GLY A 87 9.79 -7.61 -18.03
CA GLY A 87 9.07 -7.94 -19.27
C GLY A 87 10.02 -8.22 -20.43
N LEU A 88 10.99 -7.32 -20.66
CA LEU A 88 11.99 -7.45 -21.72
C LEU A 88 12.91 -8.68 -21.57
N MET A 89 13.14 -9.14 -20.33
CA MET A 89 13.97 -10.31 -20.01
C MET A 89 13.20 -11.64 -20.02
N LYS A 90 11.97 -11.67 -19.48
CA LYS A 90 11.15 -12.89 -19.30
C LYS A 90 10.88 -13.63 -20.60
N GLU A 91 10.75 -12.91 -21.70
CA GLU A 91 10.31 -13.52 -22.94
C GLU A 91 11.40 -14.35 -23.65
N ARG A 92 12.62 -14.48 -23.11
CA ARG A 92 13.72 -15.33 -23.64
C ARG A 92 13.43 -16.85 -23.69
N GLY A 93 12.18 -17.28 -23.51
CA GLY A 93 11.71 -18.66 -23.71
C GLY A 93 12.03 -19.20 -25.11
N TRP A 94 12.64 -20.38 -25.13
CA TRP A 94 13.53 -20.96 -26.13
C TRP A 94 12.95 -21.29 -27.53
N PHE A 95 11.69 -20.99 -27.84
CA PHE A 95 10.99 -21.62 -28.99
C PHE A 95 10.24 -20.71 -29.98
N GLN A 96 10.44 -19.39 -29.97
CA GLN A 96 9.91 -18.53 -31.04
C GLN A 96 11.01 -17.71 -31.72
N ARG A 97 11.31 -18.10 -32.96
CA ARG A 97 12.16 -17.39 -33.91
C ARG A 97 11.44 -16.13 -34.39
N HIS A 98 12.06 -14.98 -34.13
CA HIS A 98 11.75 -13.64 -34.68
C HIS A 98 10.34 -13.15 -34.27
N HIS A 99 10.16 -12.04 -33.56
CA HIS A 99 10.27 -10.64 -34.02
C HIS A 99 10.48 -9.71 -32.80
N SER A 100 11.12 -8.55 -33.03
CA SER A 100 11.30 -7.36 -32.17
C SER A 100 10.90 -7.41 -30.68
N ARG A 101 11.88 -7.52 -29.78
CA ARG A 101 11.70 -7.22 -28.34
C ARG A 101 12.50 -6.00 -27.92
N THR A 102 12.32 -4.95 -28.69
CA THR A 102 13.03 -3.69 -28.53
C THR A 102 12.06 -2.66 -27.97
N LEU A 103 12.47 -2.04 -26.86
CA LEU A 103 11.80 -0.87 -26.32
C LEU A 103 12.39 0.37 -26.98
N PHE A 104 11.62 1.07 -27.80
CA PHE A 104 12.05 2.28 -28.54
C PHE A 104 11.10 3.47 -28.34
N SER A 105 9.86 3.22 -27.90
CA SER A 105 8.90 4.27 -27.56
C SER A 105 8.41 4.14 -26.11
N LEU A 106 8.15 5.30 -25.50
CA LEU A 106 7.49 5.39 -24.20
C LEU A 106 6.10 4.75 -24.24
N GLU A 107 5.42 4.85 -25.38
CA GLU A 107 4.05 4.37 -25.57
C GLU A 107 3.92 2.84 -25.58
N GLN A 108 5.05 2.12 -25.65
CA GLN A 108 5.10 0.68 -25.45
C GLN A 108 4.99 0.30 -23.97
N ILE A 109 5.25 1.22 -23.05
CA ILE A 109 5.08 1.02 -21.61
C ILE A 109 3.65 1.41 -21.25
N GLN A 110 2.81 0.39 -21.05
CA GLN A 110 1.42 0.57 -20.64
C GLN A 110 1.21 -0.01 -19.24
N VAL A 111 0.11 0.36 -18.60
CA VAL A 111 -0.26 -0.09 -17.26
C VAL A 111 -1.69 -0.60 -17.29
N LYS A 112 -2.01 -1.67 -16.56
CA LYS A 112 -3.38 -2.14 -16.46
C LYS A 112 -4.29 -1.07 -15.86
N THR A 113 -5.37 -0.73 -16.56
CA THR A 113 -6.33 0.30 -16.15
C THR A 113 -7.05 -0.06 -14.86
N ASN A 114 -7.28 -1.36 -14.66
CA ASN A 114 -8.12 -1.85 -13.60
C ASN A 114 -7.36 -2.27 -12.33
N ASP A 115 -6.03 -2.24 -12.37
CA ASP A 115 -5.22 -2.61 -11.22
C ASP A 115 -4.92 -1.39 -10.34
N VAL A 116 -4.97 -1.60 -9.04
CA VAL A 116 -4.65 -0.59 -8.04
C VAL A 116 -3.13 -0.42 -7.95
N LYS A 117 -2.36 -1.45 -8.34
CA LYS A 117 -0.91 -1.39 -8.48
C LYS A 117 -0.55 -1.09 -9.94
N PRO A 118 0.54 -0.34 -10.20
CA PRO A 118 1.02 -0.17 -11.56
C PRO A 118 1.60 -1.51 -12.04
N GLU A 119 0.76 -2.35 -12.64
CA GLU A 119 1.19 -3.54 -13.36
C GLU A 119 1.54 -3.14 -14.79
N VAL A 120 2.84 -3.13 -15.08
CA VAL A 120 3.35 -2.76 -16.41
C VAL A 120 3.09 -3.90 -17.40
N VAL A 121 2.50 -3.55 -18.53
CA VAL A 121 2.31 -4.42 -19.69
C VAL A 121 3.02 -3.78 -20.87
N LEU A 122 3.80 -4.57 -21.61
CA LEU A 122 4.59 -4.07 -22.74
C LEU A 122 3.90 -4.37 -24.06
N ASP A 123 3.68 -3.32 -24.85
CA ASP A 123 3.20 -3.45 -26.23
C ASP A 123 4.40 -3.62 -27.17
N LEU A 124 4.82 -4.88 -27.30
CA LEU A 124 5.93 -5.30 -28.16
C LEU A 124 5.43 -5.91 -29.48
N ALA A 125 4.11 -5.98 -29.68
CA ALA A 125 3.49 -6.48 -30.89
C ALA A 125 3.37 -5.35 -31.93
N ASP A 126 3.40 -5.71 -33.22
CA ASP A 126 3.15 -4.79 -34.33
C ASP A 126 3.93 -3.45 -34.26
N VAL A 127 5.20 -3.52 -33.86
CA VAL A 127 6.07 -2.34 -33.63
C VAL A 127 6.14 -1.37 -34.82
N ALA A 128 5.91 -1.87 -36.04
CA ALA A 128 5.85 -1.07 -37.26
C ALA A 128 4.70 -0.05 -37.30
N LYS A 129 3.72 -0.13 -36.38
CA LYS A 129 2.63 0.83 -36.25
C LYS A 129 3.01 2.08 -35.47
N TYR A 130 4.20 2.12 -34.89
CA TYR A 130 4.71 3.28 -34.17
C TYR A 130 5.53 4.15 -35.13
N ASP A 131 5.22 5.44 -35.25
CA ASP A 131 5.95 6.38 -36.11
C ASP A 131 7.43 6.52 -35.71
N ASP A 132 7.72 6.35 -34.42
CA ASP A 132 9.08 6.36 -33.88
C ASP A 132 9.87 5.07 -34.17
N PHE A 133 9.22 4.05 -34.74
CA PHE A 133 9.89 2.82 -35.13
C PHE A 133 10.77 3.05 -36.35
N LYS A 134 12.08 3.01 -36.12
CA LYS A 134 13.08 3.06 -37.20
C LYS A 134 13.56 1.67 -37.59
N GLU A 135 14.08 0.93 -36.61
CA GLU A 135 14.68 -0.38 -36.80
C GLU A 135 14.71 -1.17 -35.49
N GLU A 136 14.64 -2.50 -35.62
CA GLU A 136 14.91 -3.41 -34.52
C GLU A 136 16.36 -3.26 -34.05
N ALA A 137 16.60 -3.51 -32.76
CA ALA A 137 17.97 -3.51 -32.25
C ALA A 137 18.74 -4.73 -32.79
N ALA A 138 19.95 -4.50 -33.30
CA ALA A 138 20.79 -5.52 -33.91
C ALA A 138 21.38 -6.50 -32.86
N ASP A 139 21.64 -6.01 -31.65
CA ASP A 139 22.21 -6.79 -30.56
C ASP A 139 21.69 -6.35 -29.18
N GLU A 140 22.11 -7.07 -28.14
CA GLU A 140 21.70 -6.79 -26.75
C GLU A 140 22.19 -5.43 -26.24
N THR A 141 23.34 -4.96 -26.70
CA THR A 141 23.88 -3.65 -26.33
C THR A 141 22.99 -2.54 -26.88
N GLU A 142 22.55 -2.69 -28.13
CA GLU A 142 21.62 -1.75 -28.74
C GLU A 142 20.22 -1.84 -28.11
N ARG A 143 19.73 -3.04 -27.77
CA ARG A 143 18.46 -3.20 -27.02
C ARG A 143 18.51 -2.45 -25.69
N LEU A 144 19.59 -2.62 -24.94
CA LEU A 144 19.84 -1.91 -23.70
C LEU A 144 19.87 -0.40 -23.92
N ARG A 145 20.63 0.08 -24.92
CA ARG A 145 20.74 1.51 -25.23
C ARG A 145 19.38 2.13 -25.52
N LYS A 146 18.54 1.47 -26.34
CA LYS A 146 17.18 1.95 -26.63
C LYS A 146 16.29 1.93 -25.40
N ALA A 147 16.42 0.92 -24.52
CA ALA A 147 15.70 0.90 -23.25
C ALA A 147 16.13 2.05 -22.31
N GLN A 148 17.43 2.31 -22.18
CA GLN A 148 17.97 3.46 -21.43
C GLN A 148 17.42 4.79 -21.98
N GLU A 149 17.37 4.95 -23.31
CA GLU A 149 16.79 6.14 -23.95
C GLU A 149 15.31 6.32 -23.62
N VAL A 150 14.51 5.25 -23.66
CA VAL A 150 13.09 5.32 -23.30
C VAL A 150 12.90 5.65 -21.82
N PHE A 151 13.72 5.08 -20.94
CA PHE A 151 13.68 5.41 -19.51
C PHE A 151 14.12 6.86 -19.23
N LEU A 152 15.11 7.38 -19.96
CA LEU A 152 15.47 8.80 -19.87
C LEU A 152 14.32 9.70 -20.33
N LYS A 153 13.65 9.35 -21.44
CA LYS A 153 12.45 10.07 -21.90
C LYS A 153 11.33 10.04 -20.85
N LEU A 154 11.09 8.88 -20.22
CA LEU A 154 10.12 8.74 -19.13
C LEU A 154 10.49 9.65 -17.93
N ALA A 155 11.76 9.67 -17.54
CA ALA A 155 12.26 10.49 -16.44
C ALA A 155 12.05 11.99 -16.73
N THR A 156 12.41 12.44 -17.93
CA THR A 156 12.23 13.83 -18.36
C THR A 156 10.75 14.20 -18.49
N ALA A 157 9.92 13.35 -19.10
CA ALA A 157 8.49 13.61 -19.25
C ALA A 157 7.77 13.72 -17.90
N GLY A 158 8.23 12.97 -16.90
CA GLY A 158 7.74 13.06 -15.53
C GLY A 158 8.50 14.06 -14.65
N HIS A 159 9.36 14.92 -15.19
CA HIS A 159 10.14 15.90 -14.41
C HIS A 159 10.89 15.29 -13.20
N LEU A 160 11.47 14.09 -13.38
CA LEU A 160 12.21 13.40 -12.33
C LEU A 160 13.57 14.06 -12.06
N ASP A 161 14.15 14.69 -13.07
CA ASP A 161 15.46 15.36 -13.07
C ASP A 161 15.42 16.79 -12.49
N ASP A 162 14.27 17.22 -12.00
CA ASP A 162 14.03 18.56 -11.52
C ASP A 162 14.79 18.81 -10.18
N ALA A 163 15.80 19.69 -10.23
CA ALA A 163 16.82 19.89 -9.19
C ALA A 163 16.29 20.34 -7.81
N GLY A 164 15.00 20.67 -7.70
CA GLY A 164 14.34 21.06 -6.45
C GLY A 164 13.85 19.90 -5.59
N SER A 165 14.02 18.64 -6.04
CA SER A 165 13.54 17.48 -5.28
C SER A 165 14.41 17.21 -4.05
N ARG A 166 13.76 16.97 -2.90
CA ARG A 166 14.42 16.51 -1.67
C ARG A 166 15.04 15.12 -1.80
N GLU A 167 14.58 14.35 -2.79
CA GLU A 167 15.06 13.01 -3.11
C GLU A 167 16.24 13.04 -4.11
N TRP A 168 16.92 14.18 -4.27
CA TRP A 168 17.97 14.38 -5.28
C TRP A 168 19.07 13.32 -5.26
N ARG A 169 19.40 12.74 -4.10
CA ARG A 169 20.40 11.66 -4.00
C ARG A 169 19.96 10.39 -4.71
N VAL A 170 18.67 10.05 -4.58
CA VAL A 170 18.08 8.87 -5.22
C VAL A 170 17.93 9.13 -6.72
N ILE A 171 17.42 10.31 -7.08
CA ILE A 171 17.30 10.76 -8.47
C ILE A 171 18.65 10.71 -9.16
N LYS A 172 19.70 11.25 -8.53
CA LYS A 172 21.06 11.20 -9.08
C LYS A 172 21.50 9.77 -9.35
N LYS A 173 21.33 8.84 -8.40
CA LYS A 173 21.67 7.42 -8.59
C LYS A 173 20.88 6.77 -9.74
N ILE A 174 19.60 7.13 -9.90
CA ILE A 174 18.78 6.68 -11.03
C ILE A 174 19.38 7.18 -12.33
N MET A 175 19.62 8.49 -12.45
CA MET A 175 20.14 9.09 -13.68
C MET A 175 21.53 8.56 -14.03
N ASP A 176 22.41 8.42 -13.03
CA ASP A 176 23.74 7.81 -13.19
C ASP A 176 23.62 6.38 -13.74
N ALA A 177 22.66 5.58 -13.25
CA ALA A 177 22.42 4.21 -13.73
C ALA A 177 21.89 4.18 -15.17
N LEU A 178 21.02 5.12 -15.55
CA LEU A 178 20.47 5.20 -16.91
C LEU A 178 21.51 5.66 -17.94
N GLN A 179 22.51 6.43 -17.52
CA GLN A 179 23.57 6.95 -18.39
C GLN A 179 24.84 6.10 -18.38
N ALA A 180 24.99 5.18 -17.41
CA ALA A 180 26.17 4.35 -17.31
C ALA A 180 26.29 3.39 -18.52
N PRO A 181 27.50 3.22 -19.07
CA PRO A 181 27.74 2.25 -20.13
C PRO A 181 27.59 0.85 -19.55
N MET A 182 26.63 0.08 -20.08
CA MET A 182 26.38 -1.31 -19.70
C MET A 182 26.27 -2.17 -20.97
N SER A 183 26.39 -3.49 -20.83
CA SER A 183 26.36 -4.42 -21.96
C SER A 183 25.09 -5.29 -21.99
N TYR A 184 24.41 -5.46 -20.86
CA TYR A 184 23.25 -6.33 -20.75
C TYR A 184 22.09 -5.67 -20.02
N LEU A 185 20.85 -5.98 -20.42
CA LEU A 185 19.63 -5.53 -19.71
C LEU A 185 19.63 -5.98 -18.24
N GLY A 186 20.22 -7.13 -17.94
CA GLY A 186 20.37 -7.65 -16.58
C GLY A 186 21.23 -6.75 -15.68
N ASP A 187 22.26 -6.10 -16.23
CA ASP A 187 23.12 -5.19 -15.47
C ASP A 187 22.36 -3.91 -15.11
N LEU A 188 21.58 -3.38 -16.05
CA LEU A 188 20.72 -2.22 -15.81
C LEU A 188 19.66 -2.55 -14.76
N HIS A 189 19.01 -3.72 -14.90
CA HIS A 189 18.04 -4.20 -13.93
C HIS A 189 18.65 -4.28 -12.52
N ASN A 190 19.81 -4.91 -12.37
CA ASN A 190 20.45 -5.09 -11.07
C ASN A 190 20.90 -3.75 -10.47
N THR A 191 21.42 -2.83 -11.30
CA THR A 191 21.77 -1.48 -10.86
C THR A 191 20.55 -0.73 -10.34
N LEU A 192 19.46 -0.68 -11.12
CA LEU A 192 18.22 0.00 -10.70
C LEU A 192 17.59 -0.68 -9.48
N LEU A 193 17.65 -2.00 -9.37
CA LEU A 193 17.15 -2.74 -8.22
C LEU A 193 17.95 -2.42 -6.95
N ASN A 194 19.26 -2.23 -7.07
CA ASN A 194 20.10 -1.79 -5.94
C ASN A 194 19.76 -0.36 -5.52
N VAL A 195 19.48 0.53 -6.47
CA VAL A 195 18.96 1.89 -6.15
C VAL A 195 17.62 1.78 -5.44
N TYR A 196 16.70 0.94 -5.93
CA TYR A 196 15.40 0.69 -5.31
C TYR A 196 15.54 0.13 -3.90
N ARG A 197 16.38 -0.90 -3.68
CA ARG A 197 16.61 -1.49 -2.34
C ARG A 197 17.23 -0.51 -1.34
N GLY A 198 18.07 0.40 -1.83
CA GLY A 198 18.61 1.48 -1.00
C GLY A 198 17.60 2.57 -0.65
N TYR A 199 16.45 2.59 -1.35
CA TYR A 199 15.35 3.51 -1.12
C TYR A 199 14.16 2.84 -0.41
N GLU A 200 13.95 1.53 -0.63
CA GLU A 200 12.85 0.71 -0.14
C GLU A 200 13.40 -0.67 0.24
N ALA A 201 13.58 -0.90 1.54
CA ALA A 201 14.30 -2.07 2.05
C ALA A 201 13.65 -3.41 1.69
N SER A 202 12.33 -3.43 1.47
CA SER A 202 11.61 -4.64 1.05
C SER A 202 12.10 -5.18 -0.30
N GLY A 203 12.62 -4.31 -1.18
CA GLY A 203 13.03 -4.68 -2.52
C GLY A 203 11.88 -5.15 -3.43
N ASP A 204 10.63 -5.08 -2.95
CA ASP A 204 9.46 -5.59 -3.65
C ASP A 204 8.76 -4.50 -4.47
N TYR A 205 9.40 -4.17 -5.59
CA TYR A 205 8.87 -3.23 -6.58
C TYR A 205 7.61 -3.73 -7.31
N LYS A 206 7.14 -4.97 -7.04
CA LYS A 206 5.90 -5.52 -7.60
C LYS A 206 4.73 -5.42 -6.63
N SER A 207 4.99 -5.59 -5.32
CA SER A 207 3.92 -5.63 -4.32
C SER A 207 3.71 -4.31 -3.58
N GLY A 208 4.68 -3.38 -3.61
CA GLY A 208 4.76 -2.24 -2.70
C GLY A 208 4.62 -0.84 -3.31
N VAL A 209 4.28 -0.69 -4.59
CA VAL A 209 4.36 0.62 -5.24
C VAL A 209 2.97 1.18 -5.51
N TRP A 210 2.63 2.15 -4.68
CA TRP A 210 1.47 3.02 -4.85
C TRP A 210 2.00 4.41 -5.16
N LYS A 211 2.20 4.74 -6.43
CA LYS A 211 2.44 6.14 -6.80
C LYS A 211 1.62 6.46 -8.04
N GLY A 212 0.91 7.58 -7.94
CA GLY A 212 -0.35 7.84 -8.65
C GLY A 212 -1.59 7.59 -7.79
N ILE A 213 -1.47 7.09 -6.55
CA ILE A 213 -2.60 7.00 -5.60
C ILE A 213 -2.43 8.00 -4.48
N CYS A 214 -3.41 8.89 -4.41
CA CYS A 214 -3.63 9.86 -3.36
C CYS A 214 -3.79 9.08 -2.04
N ARG A 215 -2.76 9.03 -1.17
CA ARG A 215 -2.87 8.45 0.18
C ARG A 215 -3.26 9.56 1.16
N PRO A 216 -4.47 9.50 1.75
CA PRO A 216 -4.89 10.46 2.76
C PRO A 216 -3.91 10.42 3.92
N MET A 217 -3.51 11.61 4.39
CA MET A 217 -2.73 11.72 5.61
C MET A 217 -3.71 11.62 6.77
N LEU A 218 -3.69 10.51 7.50
CA LEU A 218 -4.43 10.41 8.75
C LEU A 218 -3.71 11.22 9.82
N ASN A 219 -4.47 12.00 10.57
CA ASN A 219 -4.00 12.74 11.71
C ASN A 219 -5.04 12.68 12.84
N VAL A 220 -4.60 12.99 14.05
CA VAL A 220 -5.51 13.34 15.14
C VAL A 220 -5.66 14.85 15.13
N GLY A 221 -6.87 15.36 14.97
CA GLY A 221 -7.13 16.80 14.89
C GLY A 221 -8.60 17.16 15.12
N GLY A 222 -8.85 18.46 15.31
CA GLY A 222 -10.18 19.01 15.60
C GLY A 222 -10.32 19.56 17.03
N GLU A 223 -11.45 20.23 17.29
CA GLU A 223 -11.85 20.62 18.66
C GLU A 223 -12.21 19.41 19.51
N VAL A 224 -12.70 18.36 18.86
CA VAL A 224 -12.93 17.02 19.40
C VAL A 224 -11.84 16.11 18.84
N GLU A 225 -11.16 15.35 19.69
CA GLU A 225 -10.07 14.44 19.28
C GLU A 225 -10.60 13.38 18.30
N GLN A 226 -10.33 13.57 17.01
CA GLN A 226 -10.80 12.66 15.96
C GLN A 226 -9.66 12.28 15.03
N VAL A 227 -9.63 11.01 14.64
CA VAL A 227 -8.87 10.56 13.47
C VAL A 227 -9.55 11.14 12.24
N MET A 228 -8.81 11.93 11.49
CA MET A 228 -9.29 12.63 10.31
C MET A 228 -8.24 12.63 9.21
N VAL A 229 -8.68 12.86 7.97
CA VAL A 229 -7.78 13.22 6.89
C VAL A 229 -7.29 14.64 7.14
N ALA A 230 -5.97 14.81 7.20
CA ALA A 230 -5.33 16.05 7.62
C ALA A 230 -5.65 17.20 6.65
N PRO A 231 -5.89 18.42 7.18
CA PRO A 231 -6.12 19.59 6.35
C PRO A 231 -4.89 19.92 5.49
N SER A 232 -5.13 20.41 4.27
CA SER A 232 -4.07 20.94 3.41
C SER A 232 -4.43 22.33 2.91
N SER A 233 -3.41 23.17 2.77
CA SER A 233 -3.52 24.48 2.12
C SER A 233 -3.56 24.40 0.59
N LYS A 234 -3.43 23.20 0.01
CA LYS A 234 -3.43 22.96 -1.44
C LYS A 234 -4.72 22.26 -1.87
N PRO A 235 -5.14 22.41 -3.14
CA PRO A 235 -6.22 21.61 -3.71
C PRO A 235 -5.88 20.13 -3.59
N LEU A 236 -6.80 19.35 -3.01
CA LEU A 236 -6.66 17.91 -2.83
C LEU A 236 -7.56 17.17 -3.81
N CYS A 237 -7.16 15.95 -4.17
CA CYS A 237 -8.08 15.01 -4.78
C CYS A 237 -9.23 14.72 -3.79
N PRO A 238 -10.42 14.31 -4.24
CA PRO A 238 -11.53 13.97 -3.35
C PRO A 238 -11.08 13.02 -2.22
N ARG A 239 -10.33 11.96 -2.52
CA ARG A 239 -9.84 10.99 -1.50
C ARG A 239 -9.02 11.62 -0.37
N CYS A 240 -8.24 12.68 -0.66
CA CYS A 240 -7.46 13.38 0.35
C CYS A 240 -8.20 14.57 0.97
N ASP A 241 -9.45 14.83 0.58
CA ASP A 241 -10.23 15.95 1.11
C ASP A 241 -10.33 15.85 2.63
N PRO A 242 -10.06 16.93 3.39
CA PRO A 242 -10.01 16.84 4.84
C PRO A 242 -11.39 16.54 5.42
N GLY A 243 -11.44 15.61 6.37
CA GLY A 243 -12.70 15.23 7.00
C GLY A 243 -12.52 14.12 8.02
N PRO A 244 -13.51 13.94 8.92
CA PRO A 244 -13.47 12.87 9.92
C PRO A 244 -13.42 11.52 9.21
N LEU A 245 -12.53 10.65 9.69
CA LEU A 245 -12.45 9.29 9.20
C LEU A 245 -13.51 8.47 9.94
N VAL A 246 -14.47 7.90 9.21
CA VAL A 246 -15.56 7.11 9.80
C VAL A 246 -15.28 5.60 9.77
N SER A 247 -14.20 5.21 9.07
CA SER A 247 -13.89 3.84 8.69
C SER A 247 -12.51 3.63 8.04
N LEU A 248 -12.17 2.37 7.71
CA LEU A 248 -10.92 1.94 7.10
C LEU A 248 -11.17 0.94 5.92
N PRO A 249 -11.59 1.39 4.73
CA PRO A 249 -11.69 0.60 3.49
C PRO A 249 -10.32 0.12 2.99
N VAL A 250 -9.64 -0.71 3.76
CA VAL A 250 -8.28 -1.18 3.47
C VAL A 250 -8.38 -2.54 2.77
N PRO A 251 -7.94 -2.66 1.50
CA PRO A 251 -7.80 -3.96 0.87
C PRO A 251 -6.77 -4.79 1.63
N GLY A 252 -7.15 -6.01 1.98
CA GLY A 252 -6.33 -6.88 2.81
C GLY A 252 -7.02 -8.21 3.05
N SER A 253 -6.44 -9.01 3.93
CA SER A 253 -6.95 -10.33 4.30
C SER A 253 -8.30 -10.30 4.99
N VAL A 254 -8.52 -9.36 5.91
CA VAL A 254 -9.82 -9.17 6.57
C VAL A 254 -10.92 -8.95 5.52
N THR A 255 -10.68 -7.98 4.62
CA THR A 255 -11.54 -7.69 3.47
C THR A 255 -11.73 -8.91 2.59
N HIS A 256 -10.66 -9.64 2.26
CA HIS A 256 -10.74 -10.86 1.46
C HIS A 256 -11.63 -11.94 2.10
N ASN A 257 -11.50 -12.17 3.41
CA ASN A 257 -12.30 -13.17 4.13
C ASN A 257 -13.79 -12.80 4.10
N VAL A 258 -14.13 -11.52 4.35
CA VAL A 258 -15.53 -11.04 4.21
C VAL A 258 -16.07 -11.31 2.79
N MET A 259 -15.24 -11.08 1.77
CA MET A 259 -15.64 -11.11 0.36
C MET A 259 -15.72 -12.51 -0.24
N THR A 260 -15.00 -13.46 0.35
CA THR A 260 -14.95 -14.86 -0.08
C THR A 260 -15.81 -15.78 0.78
N ASN A 261 -16.40 -15.25 1.87
CA ASN A 261 -17.31 -16.01 2.70
C ASN A 261 -18.47 -16.53 1.83
N PRO A 262 -18.78 -17.84 1.83
CA PRO A 262 -19.89 -18.40 1.06
C PRO A 262 -21.27 -17.82 1.43
N ARG A 263 -21.38 -17.22 2.61
CA ARG A 263 -22.58 -16.49 3.09
C ARG A 263 -22.60 -15.02 2.65
N SER A 264 -21.58 -14.57 1.93
CA SER A 264 -21.50 -13.21 1.38
C SER A 264 -22.55 -12.99 0.30
N ILE A 265 -22.91 -11.72 0.13
CA ILE A 265 -23.94 -11.27 -0.80
C ILE A 265 -23.45 -11.54 -2.24
N PRO A 266 -24.30 -12.04 -3.16
CA PRO A 266 -23.97 -12.10 -4.57
C PRO A 266 -23.44 -10.73 -5.06
N ASN A 267 -22.35 -10.74 -5.82
CA ASN A 267 -21.62 -9.53 -6.27
C ASN A 267 -20.89 -8.74 -5.17
N ALA A 268 -20.42 -9.39 -4.10
CA ALA A 268 -19.55 -8.80 -3.07
C ALA A 268 -18.44 -7.90 -3.65
N ASN A 269 -17.84 -8.30 -4.78
CA ASN A 269 -16.83 -7.57 -5.55
C ASN A 269 -17.27 -6.21 -6.11
N MET A 270 -18.57 -5.91 -6.21
CA MET A 270 -19.09 -4.57 -6.56
C MET A 270 -19.06 -3.60 -5.37
N PHE A 271 -18.93 -4.11 -4.14
CA PHE A 271 -19.00 -3.33 -2.91
C PHE A 271 -17.62 -2.88 -2.39
N VAL A 272 -16.54 -3.49 -2.90
CA VAL A 272 -15.19 -2.96 -2.77
C VAL A 272 -14.87 -2.26 -4.10
N PRO A 273 -14.74 -0.92 -4.14
CA PRO A 273 -14.51 -0.21 -5.39
C PRO A 273 -13.27 -0.77 -6.11
N ALA A 274 -13.46 -1.26 -7.34
CA ALA A 274 -12.39 -1.86 -8.16
C ALA A 274 -11.23 -0.89 -8.44
N HIS A 275 -11.50 0.41 -8.37
CA HIS A 275 -10.52 1.48 -8.50
C HIS A 275 -10.78 2.45 -7.36
N ALA A 276 -9.71 3.09 -6.87
CA ALA A 276 -9.62 4.12 -5.83
C ALA A 276 -10.71 5.23 -5.83
N ARG A 277 -11.98 4.85 -5.69
CA ARG A 277 -13.13 5.72 -5.49
C ARG A 277 -13.55 5.60 -4.04
N VAL A 278 -13.08 6.50 -3.19
CA VAL A 278 -14.00 7.13 -2.24
C VAL A 278 -13.41 8.50 -1.89
N PRO A 279 -14.24 9.56 -1.92
CA PRO A 279 -15.21 9.82 -0.84
C PRO A 279 -16.62 10.12 -1.37
N ILE A 280 -17.66 10.08 -0.53
CA ILE A 280 -18.01 11.24 0.31
C ILE A 280 -17.72 10.90 1.78
N SER A 281 -16.58 11.38 2.26
CA SER A 281 -15.86 11.03 3.50
C SER A 281 -15.77 9.54 3.84
N GLU A 282 -15.66 8.70 2.80
CA GLU A 282 -15.23 7.28 2.82
C GLU A 282 -16.16 6.23 3.47
N TRP A 283 -17.47 6.24 3.17
CA TRP A 283 -18.25 5.00 2.84
C TRP A 283 -19.63 5.20 2.19
N GLY A 284 -20.13 6.39 1.86
CA GLY A 284 -21.43 6.48 1.18
C GLY A 284 -21.45 5.70 -0.16
N VAL A 285 -22.17 4.57 -0.25
CA VAL A 285 -22.29 3.76 -1.49
C VAL A 285 -23.71 3.89 -2.04
N GLU A 286 -23.89 4.33 -3.28
CA GLU A 286 -25.22 4.35 -3.92
C GLU A 286 -25.65 2.95 -4.40
N GLY A 287 -26.85 2.51 -4.01
CA GLY A 287 -27.44 1.23 -4.46
C GLY A 287 -28.08 1.29 -5.84
N PRO A 288 -28.52 0.14 -6.40
CA PRO A 288 -29.16 0.05 -7.72
C PRO A 288 -30.43 0.90 -7.89
N SER A 289 -31.01 1.32 -6.78
CA SER A 289 -32.20 2.17 -6.66
C SER A 289 -31.88 3.65 -6.36
N GLY A 290 -30.60 4.03 -6.24
CA GLY A 290 -30.16 5.40 -5.91
C GLY A 290 -30.10 5.75 -4.42
N GLU A 291 -30.20 4.76 -3.51
CA GLU A 291 -30.08 4.97 -2.07
C GLU A 291 -28.60 5.02 -1.61
N VAL A 292 -28.20 6.01 -0.80
CA VAL A 292 -26.83 6.09 -0.25
C VAL A 292 -26.75 5.23 1.01
N TYR A 293 -26.09 4.08 0.91
CA TYR A 293 -25.73 3.24 2.03
C TYR A 293 -24.66 3.95 2.87
N THR A 294 -25.04 4.35 4.08
CA THR A 294 -24.15 4.91 5.11
C THR A 294 -23.99 3.90 6.26
N LEU A 295 -23.16 4.22 7.26
CA LEU A 295 -23.01 3.46 8.51
C LEU A 295 -24.34 3.19 9.23
N ASP A 296 -25.40 3.94 8.90
CA ASP A 296 -26.74 3.84 9.49
C ASP A 296 -27.72 3.03 8.61
N GLY A 297 -27.28 2.52 7.45
CA GLY A 297 -28.07 1.78 6.46
C GLY A 297 -27.91 0.26 6.51
N LYS A 298 -28.50 -0.44 5.52
CA LYS A 298 -28.45 -1.92 5.33
C LYS A 298 -27.08 -2.40 4.80
N TRP A 299 -26.04 -2.08 5.56
CA TRP A 299 -24.65 -2.56 5.42
C TRP A 299 -24.58 -4.08 5.71
N PRO A 300 -23.55 -4.85 5.28
CA PRO A 300 -23.66 -6.27 4.98
C PRO A 300 -24.32 -7.06 6.12
N VAL A 301 -25.16 -8.01 5.72
CA VAL A 301 -25.94 -8.86 6.64
C VAL A 301 -24.98 -9.42 7.68
N TRP A 302 -25.29 -9.26 8.96
CA TRP A 302 -24.42 -9.69 10.07
C TRP A 302 -23.89 -11.13 9.88
N ASP A 303 -24.73 -11.99 9.33
CA ASP A 303 -24.44 -13.38 9.01
C ASP A 303 -23.27 -13.60 8.03
N SER A 304 -22.92 -12.60 7.20
CA SER A 304 -21.80 -12.66 6.26
C SER A 304 -20.46 -12.22 6.86
N VAL A 305 -20.47 -11.55 8.02
CA VAL A 305 -19.25 -11.04 8.69
C VAL A 305 -18.92 -11.87 9.93
N GLN A 306 -19.91 -12.50 10.56
CA GLN A 306 -19.70 -13.34 11.73
C GLN A 306 -18.67 -14.45 11.46
N GLY A 307 -17.65 -14.54 12.33
CA GLY A 307 -16.58 -15.53 12.25
C GLY A 307 -15.34 -15.05 11.48
N THR A 308 -15.41 -13.90 10.80
CA THR A 308 -14.30 -13.38 9.97
C THR A 308 -13.03 -13.19 10.80
N TRP A 309 -13.14 -12.63 12.01
CA TRP A 309 -11.98 -12.44 12.87
C TRP A 309 -11.35 -13.75 13.32
N GLY A 310 -12.16 -14.78 13.57
CA GLY A 310 -11.67 -16.11 13.93
C GLY A 310 -10.85 -16.74 12.80
N GLU A 311 -11.35 -16.67 11.57
CA GLU A 311 -10.63 -17.14 10.38
C GLU A 311 -9.32 -16.36 10.16
N GLU A 312 -9.38 -15.05 10.36
CA GLU A 312 -8.23 -14.17 10.21
C GLU A 312 -7.13 -14.48 11.24
N VAL A 313 -7.51 -14.70 12.51
CA VAL A 313 -6.57 -15.11 13.57
C VAL A 313 -5.90 -16.44 13.23
N ILE A 314 -6.65 -17.42 12.73
CA ILE A 314 -6.08 -18.72 12.32
C ILE A 314 -5.10 -18.55 11.15
N ARG A 315 -5.44 -17.70 10.18
CA ARG A 315 -4.58 -17.41 9.02
C ARG A 315 -3.31 -16.71 9.47
N ALA A 316 -3.43 -15.67 10.29
CA ALA A 316 -2.32 -14.94 10.89
C ALA A 316 -1.42 -15.89 11.68
N SER A 317 -1.96 -16.71 12.58
CA SER A 317 -1.25 -17.73 13.36
C SER A 317 -0.27 -18.53 12.51
N LYS A 318 -0.75 -19.12 11.40
CA LYS A 318 0.06 -19.93 10.49
C LYS A 318 1.22 -19.13 9.89
N MET A 319 0.97 -17.89 9.48
CA MET A 319 2.01 -17.02 8.93
C MET A 319 3.07 -16.66 9.98
N LEU A 320 2.64 -16.46 11.22
CA LEU A 320 3.51 -16.12 12.35
C LEU A 320 4.38 -17.28 12.78
N THR A 321 3.81 -18.48 12.90
CA THR A 321 4.58 -19.69 13.18
C THR A 321 5.66 -19.92 12.12
N ALA A 322 5.29 -19.82 10.84
CA ALA A 322 6.24 -19.99 9.74
C ALA A 322 7.36 -18.94 9.75
N GLU A 323 7.08 -17.70 10.16
CA GLU A 323 8.09 -16.64 10.23
C GLU A 323 8.97 -16.77 11.48
N ALA A 324 8.39 -17.13 12.62
CA ALA A 324 9.11 -17.42 13.85
C ALA A 324 10.08 -18.59 13.68
N GLU A 325 9.67 -19.65 12.99
CA GLU A 325 10.54 -20.79 12.64
C GLU A 325 11.77 -20.36 11.84
N LYS A 326 11.60 -19.50 10.83
CA LYS A 326 12.74 -18.98 10.04
C LYS A 326 13.71 -18.16 10.90
N GLN A 327 13.19 -17.44 11.89
CA GLN A 327 13.97 -16.59 12.78
C GLN A 327 14.53 -17.34 13.99
N GLY A 328 14.13 -18.60 14.20
CA GLY A 328 14.53 -19.40 15.36
C GLY A 328 13.93 -18.90 16.68
N VAL A 329 12.74 -18.29 16.64
CA VAL A 329 12.02 -17.79 17.81
C VAL A 329 10.73 -18.57 18.05
N GLN A 330 10.17 -18.45 19.26
CA GLN A 330 8.92 -19.11 19.64
C GLN A 330 7.75 -18.15 19.51
N VAL A 331 6.61 -18.68 19.05
CA VAL A 331 5.33 -17.96 19.07
C VAL A 331 4.58 -18.31 20.35
N THR A 332 4.00 -17.31 21.01
CA THR A 332 3.19 -17.50 22.22
C THR A 332 1.82 -16.87 22.05
N GLU A 333 0.78 -17.55 22.55
CA GLU A 333 -0.56 -16.96 22.59
C GLU A 333 -0.64 -15.91 23.69
N TYR A 334 -1.09 -14.71 23.32
CA TYR A 334 -1.33 -13.62 24.25
C TYR A 334 -2.79 -13.68 24.74
N PRO A 335 -3.04 -13.78 26.06
CA PRO A 335 -4.40 -13.94 26.57
C PRO A 335 -5.30 -12.74 26.25
N TRP A 336 -6.52 -13.01 25.75
CA TRP A 336 -7.50 -12.00 25.32
C TRP A 336 -7.85 -10.98 26.40
N THR A 337 -7.78 -11.39 27.67
CA THR A 337 -8.11 -10.57 28.84
C THR A 337 -7.17 -9.39 29.07
N PHE A 338 -5.99 -9.39 28.44
CA PHE A 338 -4.96 -8.36 28.62
C PHE A 338 -4.77 -7.49 27.39
N THR A 339 -5.22 -7.97 26.25
CA THR A 339 -5.08 -7.27 24.98
C THR A 339 -6.30 -6.40 24.66
N TRP A 340 -7.35 -6.48 25.49
CA TRP A 340 -8.56 -5.68 25.40
C TRP A 340 -8.79 -4.92 26.71
N ASP A 341 -8.30 -3.68 26.80
CA ASP A 341 -8.66 -2.76 27.89
C ASP A 341 -9.95 -2.03 27.50
N ASN A 342 -11.07 -2.48 28.08
CA ASN A 342 -12.41 -2.01 27.72
C ASN A 342 -12.87 -0.78 28.51
N THR A 343 -11.94 0.11 28.84
CA THR A 343 -12.24 1.26 29.71
C THR A 343 -13.19 2.28 29.06
N ASP A 344 -13.31 2.32 27.72
CA ASP A 344 -14.07 3.37 27.00
C ASP A 344 -15.35 2.91 26.30
N LEU A 345 -15.56 1.61 26.05
CA LEU A 345 -16.89 1.16 25.66
C LEU A 345 -17.67 0.95 26.94
N ASP A 346 -18.88 1.50 27.00
CA ASP A 346 -19.86 1.37 28.09
C ASP A 346 -20.16 -0.11 28.52
N MET A 347 -19.55 -1.05 27.79
CA MET A 347 -19.35 -2.43 28.19
C MET A 347 -18.14 -2.56 29.13
N LYS A 348 -18.33 -2.30 30.43
CA LYS A 348 -17.43 -2.78 31.51
C LYS A 348 -17.38 -4.31 31.53
N PHE A 349 -16.73 -4.90 30.53
CA PHE A 349 -16.46 -6.34 30.50
C PHE A 349 -15.34 -6.61 31.50
N LYS A 350 -15.73 -6.92 32.73
CA LYS A 350 -14.87 -7.74 33.58
C LYS A 350 -14.82 -9.12 32.94
N CYS A 351 -13.69 -9.43 32.33
CA CYS A 351 -13.40 -10.77 31.84
C CYS A 351 -13.04 -11.66 33.03
N ASP A 352 -14.03 -11.93 33.88
CA ASP A 352 -13.94 -12.84 35.03
C ASP A 352 -14.18 -14.32 34.60
N ALA A 353 -14.44 -14.53 33.31
CA ALA A 353 -14.76 -15.82 32.68
C ALA A 353 -13.50 -16.51 32.11
N SER A 354 -13.66 -17.72 31.56
CA SER A 354 -12.54 -18.47 30.96
C SER A 354 -11.91 -17.71 29.78
N GLN A 355 -10.66 -18.03 29.44
CA GLN A 355 -9.98 -17.45 28.25
C GLN A 355 -10.76 -17.71 26.95
N GLU A 356 -11.49 -18.83 26.89
CA GLU A 356 -12.34 -19.20 25.76
C GLU A 356 -13.55 -18.26 25.66
N ASP A 357 -14.27 -18.04 26.77
CA ASP A 357 -15.40 -17.10 26.81
C ASP A 357 -14.98 -15.66 26.46
N CYS A 358 -13.80 -15.25 26.95
CA CYS A 358 -13.23 -13.94 26.63
C CYS A 358 -12.84 -13.85 25.15
N GLY A 359 -12.26 -14.90 24.59
CA GLY A 359 -11.93 -14.98 23.16
C GLY A 359 -13.16 -14.88 22.27
N GLU A 360 -14.26 -15.57 22.61
CA GLU A 360 -15.51 -15.48 21.85
C GLU A 360 -16.12 -14.07 21.88
N LYS A 361 -16.11 -13.43 23.05
CA LYS A 361 -16.60 -12.05 23.20
C LYS A 361 -15.76 -11.06 22.39
N VAL A 362 -14.44 -11.14 22.47
CA VAL A 362 -13.54 -10.29 21.68
C VAL A 362 -13.78 -10.52 20.18
N ARG A 363 -13.82 -11.77 19.71
CA ARG A 363 -14.14 -12.07 18.30
C ARG A 363 -15.47 -11.45 17.87
N SER A 364 -16.51 -11.58 18.68
CA SER A 364 -17.82 -10.97 18.38
C SER A 364 -17.75 -9.44 18.28
N VAL A 365 -17.00 -8.78 19.16
CA VAL A 365 -16.81 -7.32 19.11
C VAL A 365 -16.01 -6.92 17.85
N VAL A 366 -14.92 -7.63 17.55
CA VAL A 366 -14.11 -7.33 16.37
C VAL A 366 -14.89 -7.58 15.08
N ASP A 367 -15.70 -8.65 14.99
CA ASP A 367 -16.60 -8.89 13.84
C ASP A 367 -17.61 -7.75 13.66
N LYS A 368 -18.13 -7.15 14.76
CA LYS A 368 -18.96 -5.93 14.67
C LYS A 368 -18.20 -4.76 14.08
N GLN A 369 -16.92 -4.60 14.42
CA GLN A 369 -16.10 -3.53 13.85
C GLN A 369 -15.69 -3.83 12.40
N ILE A 370 -15.43 -5.09 12.04
CA ILE A 370 -15.20 -5.52 10.65
C ILE A 370 -16.42 -5.22 9.80
N LYS A 371 -17.64 -5.45 10.31
CA LYS A 371 -18.88 -5.10 9.61
C LYS A 371 -18.89 -3.62 9.23
N LEU A 372 -18.39 -2.75 10.10
CA LEU A 372 -18.29 -1.31 9.89
C LEU A 372 -17.00 -0.90 9.16
N TRP A 373 -16.20 -1.87 8.69
CA TRP A 373 -14.89 -1.69 8.08
C TRP A 373 -13.94 -0.87 8.93
N ARG A 374 -13.96 -1.07 10.24
CA ARG A 374 -13.11 -0.34 11.17
C ARG A 374 -11.86 -1.10 11.55
N VAL A 375 -11.67 -2.31 11.02
CA VAL A 375 -10.52 -3.17 11.35
C VAL A 375 -9.67 -3.36 10.10
N ALA A 376 -8.39 -3.04 10.21
CA ALA A 376 -7.43 -3.22 9.13
C ALA A 376 -6.13 -3.83 9.67
N ASN A 377 -5.44 -4.64 8.86
CA ASN A 377 -4.05 -4.96 9.16
C ASN A 377 -3.22 -3.67 9.09
N LEU A 378 -2.32 -3.41 10.04
CA LEU A 378 -1.50 -2.20 10.06
C LEU A 378 -0.64 -2.09 8.81
N GLY A 379 -0.07 -3.20 8.34
CA GLY A 379 0.68 -3.27 7.09
C GLY A 379 -0.17 -2.92 5.86
N ASP A 380 -1.44 -3.31 5.84
CA ASP A 380 -2.35 -2.93 4.76
C ASP A 380 -2.87 -1.49 4.89
N LEU A 381 -3.02 -0.99 6.12
CA LEU A 381 -3.40 0.39 6.40
C LEU A 381 -2.35 1.36 5.84
N VAL A 382 -1.06 1.13 6.13
CA VAL A 382 0.03 2.02 5.67
C VAL A 382 0.27 1.93 4.16
N LYS A 383 -0.20 0.85 3.50
CA LYS A 383 -0.30 0.79 2.04
C LYS A 383 -1.38 1.73 1.51
N SER A 384 -2.45 1.96 2.26
CA SER A 384 -3.64 2.71 1.84
C SER A 384 -3.66 4.17 2.33
N TYR A 385 -2.96 4.47 3.43
CA TYR A 385 -2.95 5.75 4.14
C TYR A 385 -1.53 6.15 4.53
N ARG A 386 -1.33 7.45 4.79
CA ARG A 386 -0.15 7.96 5.52
C ARG A 386 -0.56 8.24 6.96
N LEU A 387 0.37 8.09 7.90
CA LEU A 387 0.12 8.36 9.31
C LEU A 387 0.90 9.59 9.74
N SER A 388 0.26 10.52 10.44
CA SER A 388 0.95 11.65 11.04
C SER A 388 1.92 11.19 12.14
N PRO A 389 2.97 11.95 12.44
CA PRO A 389 3.88 11.62 13.53
C PRO A 389 3.18 11.42 14.88
N GLN A 390 2.06 12.13 15.11
CA GLN A 390 1.27 11.96 16.32
C GLN A 390 0.56 10.61 16.38
N LEU A 391 -0.05 10.16 15.26
CA LEU A 391 -0.65 8.83 15.19
C LEU A 391 0.38 7.72 15.35
N VAL A 392 1.55 7.89 14.72
CA VAL A 392 2.69 6.96 14.85
C VAL A 392 3.10 6.83 16.33
N LYS A 393 3.33 7.95 17.03
CA LYS A 393 3.65 7.96 18.47
C LYS A 393 2.57 7.31 19.33
N ASN A 394 1.31 7.52 19.00
CA ASN A 394 0.20 6.90 19.72
C ASN A 394 0.19 5.38 19.54
N LEU A 395 0.41 4.89 18.31
CA LEU A 395 0.50 3.45 18.02
C LEU A 395 1.75 2.82 18.67
N GLU A 396 2.88 3.51 18.69
CA GLU A 396 4.09 3.08 19.40
C GLU A 396 3.82 2.90 20.89
N LYS A 397 3.23 3.91 21.53
CA LYS A 397 2.89 3.86 22.95
C LYS A 397 1.95 2.71 23.28
N GLN A 398 0.99 2.42 22.41
CA GLN A 398 0.09 1.26 22.56
C GLN A 398 0.86 -0.07 22.43
N ALA A 399 1.76 -0.18 21.45
CA ALA A 399 2.58 -1.39 21.28
C ALA A 399 3.54 -1.61 22.46
N GLU A 400 4.15 -0.55 22.99
CA GLU A 400 4.99 -0.59 24.19
C GLU A 400 4.21 -1.07 25.41
N LEU A 401 3.01 -0.51 25.63
CA LEU A 401 2.13 -0.91 26.72
C LEU A 401 1.77 -2.40 26.64
N LEU A 402 1.41 -2.89 25.45
CA LEU A 402 1.13 -4.32 25.23
C LEU A 402 2.36 -5.19 25.54
N GLY A 403 3.55 -4.73 25.15
CA GLY A 403 4.82 -5.39 25.45
C GLY A 403 5.15 -5.42 26.95
N ASP A 404 4.93 -4.32 27.66
CA ASP A 404 5.11 -4.23 29.12
C ASP A 404 4.13 -5.15 29.87
N LEU A 405 2.87 -5.18 29.45
CA LEU A 405 1.86 -6.09 30.00
C LEU A 405 2.25 -7.57 29.77
N ALA A 406 2.87 -7.89 28.64
CA ALA A 406 3.40 -9.23 28.37
C ALA A 406 4.53 -9.60 29.34
N ARG A 407 5.53 -8.71 29.46
CA ARG A 407 6.74 -8.91 30.28
C ARG A 407 6.41 -9.06 31.76
N ASN A 408 5.47 -8.29 32.27
CA ASN A 408 5.10 -8.33 33.68
C ASN A 408 4.37 -9.63 34.09
N ARG A 409 3.95 -10.46 33.12
CA ARG A 409 3.17 -11.67 33.32
C ARG A 409 3.96 -12.96 33.09
N ASP A 410 4.82 -12.99 32.09
CA ASP A 410 5.67 -14.15 31.86
C ASP A 410 6.88 -14.08 32.80
N LEU A 411 6.94 -14.97 33.79
CA LEU A 411 8.02 -15.03 34.80
C LEU A 411 9.40 -15.42 34.21
N GLY A 412 9.52 -15.49 32.89
CA GLY A 412 10.75 -15.74 32.16
C GLY A 412 11.32 -14.46 31.56
N ASP A 413 12.64 -14.31 31.64
CA ASP A 413 13.44 -13.21 31.06
C ASP A 413 13.53 -13.31 29.51
N ARG A 414 12.40 -13.63 28.85
CA ARG A 414 12.31 -13.78 27.40
C ARG A 414 11.91 -12.43 26.82
N GLY A 415 12.74 -11.89 25.93
CA GLY A 415 12.41 -10.68 25.19
C GLY A 415 11.21 -10.93 24.27
N TRP A 416 10.12 -10.19 24.48
CA TRP A 416 8.95 -10.17 23.61
C TRP A 416 9.16 -9.14 22.49
N TYR A 417 8.79 -9.48 21.26
CA TYR A 417 8.75 -8.53 20.14
C TYR A 417 7.67 -8.93 19.13
N ILE A 418 7.12 -7.96 18.41
CA ILE A 418 6.25 -8.22 17.25
C ILE A 418 7.16 -8.46 16.06
N GLY A 419 7.13 -9.67 15.51
CA GLY A 419 8.06 -10.11 14.47
C GLY A 419 7.49 -10.09 13.07
N SER A 420 6.19 -9.81 12.90
CA SER A 420 5.53 -9.86 11.58
C SER A 420 4.26 -9.02 11.51
N TYR A 421 3.98 -8.47 10.32
CA TYR A 421 2.74 -7.75 10.00
C TYR A 421 1.47 -8.53 10.31
N ALA A 422 1.51 -9.86 10.19
CA ALA A 422 0.34 -10.68 10.47
C ALA A 422 -0.11 -10.59 11.93
N GLN A 423 0.70 -10.01 12.84
CA GLN A 423 0.36 -9.74 14.24
C GLN A 423 -0.27 -8.37 14.48
N ALA A 424 -0.10 -7.41 13.56
CA ALA A 424 -0.41 -6.01 13.81
C ALA A 424 -1.67 -5.59 13.05
N TYR A 425 -2.72 -5.27 13.80
CA TYR A 425 -3.95 -4.71 13.27
C TYR A 425 -4.17 -3.33 13.87
N VAL A 426 -5.09 -2.56 13.28
CA VAL A 426 -5.65 -1.34 13.85
C VAL A 426 -7.16 -1.41 13.78
N MET A 427 -7.80 -0.78 14.74
CA MET A 427 -9.23 -0.65 14.89
C MET A 427 -9.56 0.83 15.08
N LEU A 428 -10.43 1.36 14.24
CA LEU A 428 -10.94 2.72 14.38
C LEU A 428 -12.14 2.70 15.33
N GLU A 429 -11.98 3.28 16.50
CA GLU A 429 -13.02 3.34 17.54
C GLU A 429 -13.63 4.73 17.65
N PHE A 430 -14.86 4.79 18.17
CA PHE A 430 -15.57 6.01 18.48
C PHE A 430 -16.10 5.94 19.91
N ASP A 431 -15.92 7.02 20.67
CA ASP A 431 -16.56 7.15 21.99
C ASP A 431 -17.98 7.75 21.88
N GLU A 432 -18.68 7.80 23.01
CA GLU A 432 -20.04 8.38 23.11
C GLU A 432 -20.09 9.89 22.82
N HIS A 433 -18.93 10.56 22.84
CA HIS A 433 -18.78 11.99 22.54
C HIS A 433 -18.32 12.24 21.11
N GLY A 434 -18.22 11.19 20.28
CA GLY A 434 -17.80 11.27 18.90
C GLY A 434 -16.29 11.47 18.70
N LYS A 435 -15.45 11.33 19.75
CA LYS A 435 -14.01 11.23 19.58
C LYS A 435 -13.68 9.94 18.86
N SER A 436 -12.62 9.93 18.06
CA SER A 436 -12.15 8.72 17.42
C SER A 436 -10.66 8.50 17.59
N SER A 437 -10.26 7.23 17.70
CA SER A 437 -8.88 6.82 17.87
C SER A 437 -8.55 5.57 17.06
N LEU A 438 -7.30 5.45 16.61
CA LEU A 438 -6.77 4.19 16.11
C LEU A 438 -6.21 3.41 17.30
N ARG A 439 -6.78 2.24 17.57
CA ARG A 439 -6.27 1.29 18.57
C ARG A 439 -5.70 0.07 17.88
N SER A 440 -4.60 -0.47 18.37
CA SER A 440 -4.15 -1.80 17.95
C SER A 440 -5.09 -2.83 18.59
N PRO A 441 -6.00 -3.50 17.85
CA PRO A 441 -6.79 -4.55 18.42
C PRO A 441 -5.86 -5.72 18.73
N PRO A 442 -6.26 -6.55 19.68
CA PRO A 442 -5.49 -7.71 20.09
C PRO A 442 -5.27 -8.71 18.96
N SER A 443 -4.01 -9.01 18.60
CA SER A 443 -3.69 -10.33 18.06
C SER A 443 -3.48 -11.27 19.25
N PRO A 444 -4.16 -12.43 19.32
CA PRO A 444 -3.98 -13.40 20.40
C PRO A 444 -2.65 -14.16 20.27
N ILE A 445 -1.77 -13.76 19.35
CA ILE A 445 -0.56 -14.47 19.00
C ILE A 445 0.54 -13.43 18.86
N ALA A 446 1.62 -13.59 19.62
CA ALA A 446 2.81 -12.74 19.62
C ALA A 446 4.08 -13.58 19.42
#